data_AF-A0A7C7NYN6-F1
#
_entry.id   AF-A0A7C7NYN6-F1
#
_cell.length_a   1.000
_cell.length_b   1.000
_cell.length_c   1.000
_cell.angle_alpha   90.00
_cell.angle_beta   90.00
_cell.angle_gamma   90.00
#
_symmetry.space_group_name_H-M   'P 1'
#
loop_
_entity.id
_entity.type
_entity.pdbx_description
1 polymer ?
#
loop_
_entity_poly.entity_id
_entity_poly.type
_entity_poly.pdbx_seq_one_letter_code
_entity_poly.pdbx_strand_id
1 'polypeptide(L)'
;MLKKIFLLSIIILFESNIYAQQDSVNVYQVQYDRTLTVDATQNTLHGVYELTTFIEFEKSIFQRKNAYQNNNKLVMDDDDDTVFINTPSEKNVSVVYKDYDKNCFYNKHEIAYKYFVVKDSLNIYNWTILNDSKEILGFQCQLATMDFRGRQYEAWFTTELPVGGPWKYDGLPGMILEIKSLDNF
;
A
#
# COMPACT_ATOMS: atom_id res chain seq x y z
N MET A 1 -61.81 15.98 -21.99
CA MET A 1 -60.33 16.11 -21.92
C MET A 1 -59.80 16.10 -20.49
N LEU A 2 -60.49 16.67 -19.49
CA LEU A 2 -60.01 16.72 -18.09
C LEU A 2 -59.67 15.36 -17.44
N LYS A 3 -60.43 14.29 -17.71
CA LYS A 3 -60.16 12.95 -17.13
C LYS A 3 -58.84 12.32 -17.60
N LYS A 4 -58.35 12.65 -18.80
CA LYS A 4 -57.06 12.16 -19.30
C LYS A 4 -55.88 12.91 -18.68
N ILE A 5 -56.07 14.18 -18.34
CA ILE A 5 -55.05 15.00 -17.66
C ILE A 5 -54.86 14.53 -16.21
N PHE A 6 -55.94 14.18 -15.52
CA PHE A 6 -55.89 13.70 -14.14
C PHE A 6 -55.14 12.36 -13.99
N LEU A 7 -55.27 11.46 -14.98
CA LEU A 7 -54.56 10.18 -14.99
C LEU A 7 -53.05 10.36 -15.21
N LEU A 8 -52.66 11.36 -16.00
CA LEU A 8 -51.25 11.68 -16.26
C LEU A 8 -50.55 12.22 -15.00
N SER A 9 -51.25 13.03 -14.20
CA SER A 9 -50.73 13.57 -12.94
C SER A 9 -50.53 12.53 -11.84
N ILE A 10 -51.29 11.42 -11.85
CA ILE A 10 -51.16 10.33 -10.86
C ILE A 10 -49.93 9.45 -11.15
N ILE A 11 -49.54 9.31 -12.42
CA ILE A 11 -48.36 8.51 -12.80
C ILE A 11 -47.07 9.24 -12.43
N ILE A 12 -47.03 10.58 -12.53
CA ILE A 12 -45.85 11.39 -12.18
C ILE A 12 -45.58 11.39 -10.67
N LEU A 13 -46.61 11.21 -9.83
CA LEU A 13 -46.45 11.12 -8.36
C LEU A 13 -45.89 9.77 -7.88
N PHE A 14 -45.80 8.76 -8.75
CA PHE A 14 -45.22 7.46 -8.41
C PHE A 14 -43.71 7.35 -8.70
N GLU A 15 -43.12 8.33 -9.41
CA GLU A 15 -41.69 8.28 -9.78
C GLU A 15 -40.74 8.92 -8.74
N SER A 16 -41.26 9.48 -7.64
CA SER A 16 -40.42 10.24 -6.69
C SER A 16 -39.72 9.41 -5.60
N ASN A 17 -39.57 8.09 -5.77
CA ASN A 17 -38.81 7.24 -4.84
C ASN A 17 -37.69 6.46 -5.56
N ILE A 18 -36.96 7.13 -6.45
CA ILE A 18 -35.65 6.64 -6.85
C ILE A 18 -34.69 6.97 -5.70
N TYR A 19 -34.57 6.05 -4.75
CA TYR A 19 -33.42 6.04 -3.85
C TYR A 19 -32.19 5.75 -4.71
N ALA A 20 -31.42 6.80 -5.04
CA ALA A 20 -30.05 6.62 -5.45
C ALA A 20 -29.34 5.95 -4.26
N GLN A 21 -28.98 4.67 -4.38
CA GLN A 21 -28.10 4.04 -3.40
C GLN A 21 -26.77 4.78 -3.48
N GLN A 22 -26.43 5.48 -2.41
CA GLN A 22 -25.11 6.05 -2.26
C GLN A 22 -24.19 4.89 -1.89
N ASP A 23 -23.64 4.21 -2.89
CA ASP A 23 -22.64 3.17 -2.69
C ASP A 23 -21.45 3.78 -1.96
N SER A 24 -21.36 3.54 -0.65
CA SER A 24 -20.20 3.92 0.15
C SER A 24 -19.20 2.75 0.13
N VAL A 25 -18.03 2.98 -0.46
CA VAL A 25 -16.91 2.05 -0.40
C VAL A 25 -16.13 2.32 0.88
N ASN A 26 -15.97 1.30 1.73
CA ASN A 26 -15.09 1.39 2.88
C ASN A 26 -13.64 1.35 2.42
N VAL A 27 -12.94 2.46 2.67
CA VAL A 27 -11.55 2.64 2.29
C VAL A 27 -10.71 2.88 3.54
N TYR A 28 -9.67 2.06 3.70
CA TYR A 28 -8.65 2.27 4.72
C TYR A 28 -7.39 2.82 4.07
N GLN A 29 -6.83 3.87 4.66
CA GLN A 29 -5.57 4.47 4.22
C GLN A 29 -4.54 4.40 5.34
N VAL A 30 -3.41 3.76 5.07
CA VAL A 30 -2.30 3.62 6.02
C VAL A 30 -1.05 4.23 5.40
N GLN A 31 -0.43 5.18 6.10
CA GLN A 31 0.84 5.77 5.70
C GLN A 31 1.98 5.00 6.36
N TYR A 32 2.99 4.66 5.57
CA TYR A 32 4.20 3.97 6.03
C TYR A 32 5.42 4.86 5.82
N ASP A 33 6.19 5.05 6.88
CA ASP A 33 7.53 5.62 6.82
C ASP A 33 8.54 4.50 6.67
N ARG A 34 9.17 4.42 5.49
CA ARG A 34 10.21 3.44 5.18
C ARG A 34 11.58 4.05 5.41
N THR A 35 12.40 3.33 6.16
CA THR A 35 13.82 3.60 6.35
C THR A 35 14.62 2.44 5.76
N LEU A 36 15.63 2.75 4.95
CA LEU A 36 16.57 1.78 4.39
C LEU A 36 17.99 2.27 4.69
N THR A 37 18.76 1.47 5.41
CA THR A 37 20.15 1.79 5.76
C THR A 37 21.07 1.04 4.81
N VAL A 38 21.95 1.75 4.10
CA VAL A 38 22.91 1.11 3.18
C VAL A 38 24.28 1.05 3.85
N ASP A 39 24.65 -0.13 4.35
CA ASP A 39 25.89 -0.38 5.10
C ASP A 39 27.15 0.19 4.46
N ALA A 40 27.27 0.12 3.13
CA ALA A 40 28.46 0.57 2.41
C ALA A 40 28.73 2.09 2.51
N THR A 41 27.71 2.88 2.81
CA THR A 41 27.81 4.36 2.82
C THR A 41 27.31 5.00 4.10
N GLN A 42 26.75 4.22 5.04
CA GLN A 42 26.00 4.70 6.21
C GLN A 42 24.88 5.70 5.86
N ASN A 43 24.48 5.77 4.59
CA ASN A 43 23.40 6.64 4.16
C ASN A 43 22.06 5.97 4.42
N THR A 44 21.19 6.73 5.10
CA THR A 44 19.82 6.32 5.37
C THR A 44 18.88 6.93 4.34
N LEU A 45 18.18 6.08 3.60
CA LEU A 45 17.17 6.48 2.64
C LEU A 45 15.79 6.43 3.30
N HIS A 46 15.09 7.57 3.28
CA HIS A 46 13.74 7.69 3.77
C HIS A 46 12.73 7.78 2.62
N GLY A 47 11.58 7.14 2.79
CA GLY A 47 10.48 7.26 1.84
C GLY A 47 9.13 7.08 2.53
N VAL A 48 8.19 7.96 2.18
CA VAL A 48 6.81 7.86 2.63
C VAL A 48 6.00 7.10 1.58
N TYR A 49 5.20 6.15 2.03
CA TYR A 49 4.32 5.33 1.19
C TYR A 49 2.91 5.33 1.75
N GLU A 50 1.95 5.02 0.89
CA GLU A 50 0.54 4.94 1.25
C GLU A 50 -0.02 3.61 0.74
N LEU A 51 -0.68 2.88 1.64
CA LEU A 51 -1.52 1.73 1.34
C LEU A 51 -2.98 2.18 1.38
N THR A 52 -3.69 2.02 0.28
CA THR A 52 -5.15 2.20 0.20
C THR A 52 -5.80 0.84 0.00
N THR A 53 -6.68 0.44 0.91
CA THR A 53 -7.40 -0.84 0.87
C THR A 53 -8.88 -0.59 0.63
N PHE A 54 -9.43 -1.24 -0.39
CA PHE A 54 -10.84 -1.17 -0.78
C PHE A 54 -11.51 -2.49 -0.40
N ILE A 55 -12.34 -2.47 0.63
CA ILE A 55 -12.86 -3.69 1.27
C ILE A 55 -13.83 -4.43 0.37
N GLU A 56 -14.79 -3.71 -0.21
CA GLU A 56 -15.84 -4.27 -1.05
C GLU A 56 -15.29 -4.87 -2.35
N PHE A 57 -14.10 -4.43 -2.78
CA PHE A 57 -13.47 -4.92 -3.99
C PHE A 57 -12.41 -5.98 -3.73
N GLU A 58 -12.08 -6.25 -2.45
CA GLU A 58 -10.99 -7.14 -2.05
C GLU A 58 -9.67 -6.78 -2.73
N LYS A 59 -9.32 -5.49 -2.71
CA LYS A 59 -8.16 -4.94 -3.44
C LYS A 59 -7.39 -3.93 -2.61
N SER A 60 -6.09 -3.83 -2.84
CA SER A 60 -5.29 -2.75 -2.28
C SER A 60 -4.24 -2.21 -3.24
N ILE A 61 -3.85 -0.95 -3.02
CA ILE A 61 -2.82 -0.25 -3.77
C ILE A 61 -1.81 0.31 -2.78
N PHE A 62 -0.55 -0.06 -2.96
CA PHE A 62 0.58 0.50 -2.23
C PHE A 62 1.48 1.28 -3.19
N GLN A 63 1.72 2.54 -2.88
CA GLN A 63 2.50 3.44 -3.73
C GLN A 63 3.27 4.46 -2.90
N ARG A 64 4.33 5.04 -3.48
CA ARG A 64 5.08 6.12 -2.83
C ARG A 64 4.20 7.36 -2.74
N LYS A 65 4.17 7.99 -1.57
CA LYS A 65 3.54 9.30 -1.35
C LYS A 65 4.57 10.36 -1.73
N ASN A 66 4.33 11.09 -2.82
CA ASN A 66 5.26 12.11 -3.30
C ASN A 66 5.33 13.27 -2.27
N ALA A 67 6.43 13.36 -1.53
CA ALA A 67 6.81 14.59 -0.84
C ALA A 67 7.52 15.48 -1.85
N TYR A 68 6.90 16.59 -2.22
CA TYR A 68 7.54 17.62 -3.05
C TYR A 68 8.78 18.14 -2.31
N GLN A 69 9.97 18.02 -2.93
CA GLN A 69 11.06 19.01 -2.93
C GLN A 69 12.00 18.72 -4.10
N ASN A 70 11.69 19.32 -5.25
CA ASN A 70 12.65 19.47 -6.34
C ASN A 70 13.72 20.50 -5.92
N ASN A 71 14.77 20.02 -5.27
CA ASN A 71 16.03 20.75 -5.23
C ASN A 71 17.08 19.88 -5.92
N ASN A 72 17.15 19.95 -7.25
CA ASN A 72 18.30 19.48 -7.99
C ASN A 72 19.52 20.28 -7.52
N LYS A 73 20.17 19.81 -6.45
CA LYS A 73 21.44 20.35 -5.99
C LYS A 73 22.51 19.38 -6.44
N LEU A 74 23.27 19.79 -7.46
CA LEU A 74 24.58 19.21 -7.70
C LEU A 74 25.45 19.65 -6.51
N VAL A 75 25.86 18.70 -5.68
CA VAL A 75 26.91 18.92 -4.70
C VAL A 75 28.19 18.44 -5.36
N MET A 76 29.11 19.35 -5.63
CA MET A 76 30.49 18.99 -5.95
C MET A 76 31.14 18.58 -4.63
N ASP A 77 31.70 17.38 -4.58
CA ASP A 77 32.58 16.94 -3.51
C ASP A 77 34.02 17.28 -3.92
N ASP A 78 34.84 17.74 -2.97
CA ASP A 78 36.18 18.30 -3.24
C ASP A 78 37.23 17.22 -3.60
N ASP A 79 36.88 15.92 -3.56
CA ASP A 79 37.82 14.79 -3.61
C ASP A 79 37.76 13.90 -4.87
N ASP A 80 37.20 14.39 -5.98
CA ASP A 80 37.24 13.74 -7.33
C ASP A 80 36.57 12.34 -7.43
N ASP A 81 35.86 11.89 -6.40
CA ASP A 81 35.01 10.69 -6.45
C ASP A 81 33.59 11.03 -6.94
N THR A 82 33.18 10.43 -8.05
CA THR A 82 31.83 10.61 -8.62
C THR A 82 30.82 9.72 -7.90
N VAL A 83 30.11 10.29 -6.91
CA VAL A 83 28.96 9.63 -6.29
C VAL A 83 27.72 9.79 -7.18
N PHE A 84 27.31 8.71 -7.84
CA PHE A 84 26.05 8.65 -8.58
C PHE A 84 24.86 8.50 -7.62
N ILE A 85 24.29 9.62 -7.19
CA ILE A 85 23.01 9.62 -6.45
C ILE A 85 21.87 9.66 -7.48
N ASN A 86 21.36 8.49 -7.87
CA ASN A 86 20.16 8.40 -8.67
C ASN A 86 18.93 8.58 -7.78
N THR A 87 18.40 9.80 -7.71
CA THR A 87 17.09 10.06 -7.12
C THR A 87 16.03 9.79 -8.20
N PRO A 88 15.16 8.77 -8.05
CA PRO A 88 14.19 8.44 -9.09
C PRO A 88 13.27 9.63 -9.37
N SER A 89 13.16 10.01 -10.65
CA SER A 89 12.24 11.06 -11.09
C SER A 89 10.78 10.66 -10.81
N GLU A 90 9.89 11.66 -10.72
CA GLU A 90 8.44 11.56 -10.43
C GLU A 90 7.66 10.48 -11.22
N LYS A 91 8.22 9.97 -12.33
CA LYS A 91 7.59 8.93 -13.17
C LYS A 91 7.84 7.50 -12.70
N ASN A 92 8.87 7.28 -11.88
CA ASN A 92 9.31 5.97 -11.41
C ASN A 92 8.66 5.55 -10.07
N VAL A 93 7.35 5.74 -9.92
CA VAL A 93 6.67 5.26 -8.71
C VAL A 93 6.38 3.76 -8.89
N SER A 94 7.14 2.91 -8.18
CA SER A 94 6.77 1.49 -8.08
C SER A 94 5.43 1.40 -7.34
N VAL A 95 4.44 0.84 -8.03
CA VAL A 95 3.10 0.61 -7.49
C VAL A 95 2.91 -0.89 -7.32
N VAL A 96 2.46 -1.30 -6.13
CA VAL A 96 1.99 -2.66 -5.88
C VAL A 96 0.48 -2.63 -5.82
N TYR A 97 -0.16 -3.44 -6.65
CA TYR A 97 -1.60 -3.67 -6.62
C TYR A 97 -1.86 -5.11 -6.20
N LYS A 98 -2.64 -5.32 -5.15
CA LYS A 98 -2.99 -6.63 -4.62
C LYS A 98 -4.44 -6.94 -4.95
N ASP A 99 -4.67 -8.16 -5.43
CA ASP A 99 -5.97 -8.73 -5.80
C ASP A 99 -6.18 -9.98 -4.94
N TYR A 100 -6.95 -9.82 -3.86
CA TYR A 100 -7.14 -10.87 -2.86
C TYR A 100 -8.04 -11.98 -3.39
N ASP A 101 -9.04 -11.67 -4.24
CA ASP A 101 -9.86 -12.67 -4.95
C ASP A 101 -9.00 -13.68 -5.72
N LYS A 102 -7.96 -13.17 -6.40
CA LYS A 102 -7.05 -13.99 -7.21
C LYS A 102 -5.81 -14.44 -6.45
N ASN A 103 -5.69 -14.08 -5.18
CA ASN A 103 -4.54 -14.38 -4.34
C ASN A 103 -3.19 -13.98 -4.99
N CYS A 104 -3.14 -12.80 -5.61
CA CYS A 104 -1.96 -12.37 -6.36
C CYS A 104 -1.72 -10.86 -6.25
N PHE A 105 -0.50 -10.43 -6.54
CA PHE A 105 -0.18 -9.01 -6.67
C PHE A 105 0.56 -8.72 -7.97
N TYR A 106 0.50 -7.45 -8.35
CA TYR A 106 1.11 -6.90 -9.55
C TYR A 106 2.03 -5.76 -9.11
N ASN A 107 3.31 -5.86 -9.43
CA ASN A 107 4.26 -4.77 -9.20
C ASN A 107 4.63 -4.12 -10.53
N LYS A 108 4.37 -2.82 -10.64
CA LYS A 108 4.78 -1.99 -11.76
C LYS A 108 6.19 -1.44 -11.52
N HIS A 109 7.09 -1.69 -12.46
CA HIS A 109 8.44 -1.14 -12.51
C HIS A 109 8.63 -0.34 -13.81
N GLU A 110 9.44 0.71 -13.75
CA GLU A 110 9.93 1.41 -14.94
C GLU A 110 11.42 1.09 -15.11
N ILE A 111 11.77 0.59 -16.29
CA ILE A 111 13.14 0.22 -16.66
C ILE A 111 13.39 0.79 -18.06
N ALA A 112 14.41 1.63 -18.21
CA ALA A 112 14.77 2.26 -19.48
C ALA A 112 13.57 2.91 -20.20
N TYR A 113 12.78 3.71 -19.46
CA TYR A 113 11.57 4.40 -19.94
C TYR A 113 10.44 3.48 -20.43
N LYS A 114 10.51 2.19 -20.10
CA LYS A 114 9.44 1.22 -20.38
C LYS A 114 8.87 0.68 -19.08
N TYR A 115 7.55 0.48 -19.07
CA TYR A 115 6.87 -0.12 -17.94
C TYR A 115 6.81 -1.64 -18.07
N PHE A 116 7.15 -2.31 -16.98
CA PHE A 116 7.03 -3.75 -16.81
C PHE A 116 6.11 -4.02 -15.63
N VAL A 117 5.22 -5.00 -15.78
CA VAL A 117 4.34 -5.46 -14.70
C VAL A 117 4.72 -6.90 -14.39
N VAL A 118 5.14 -7.13 -13.15
CA VAL A 118 5.46 -8.47 -12.65
C VAL A 118 4.28 -8.94 -11.80
N LYS A 119 3.72 -10.11 -12.13
CA LYS A 119 2.70 -10.78 -11.33
C LYS A 119 3.37 -11.83 -10.44
N ASP A 120 2.94 -11.91 -9.18
CA ASP A 120 3.37 -12.94 -8.23
C ASP A 120 2.20 -13.30 -7.28
N SER A 121 2.38 -14.32 -6.43
CA SER A 121 1.40 -14.78 -5.45
C SER A 121 1.46 -13.94 -4.16
N LEU A 122 0.33 -13.77 -3.46
CA LEU A 122 0.32 -13.16 -2.12
C LEU A 122 0.80 -14.15 -1.04
N ASN A 123 0.59 -15.46 -1.25
CA ASN A 123 0.93 -16.52 -0.30
C ASN A 123 2.39 -17.02 -0.46
N ILE A 124 3.34 -16.10 -0.57
CA ILE A 124 4.77 -16.44 -0.70
C ILE A 124 5.51 -16.46 0.66
N TYR A 125 4.86 -15.99 1.72
CA TYR A 125 5.45 -15.84 3.05
C TYR A 125 4.90 -16.91 4.00
N ASN A 126 5.80 -17.59 4.70
CA ASN A 126 5.47 -18.54 5.76
C ASN A 126 5.67 -17.88 7.11
N TRP A 127 4.61 -17.26 7.63
CA TRP A 127 4.65 -16.55 8.91
C TRP A 127 4.52 -17.51 10.10
N THR A 128 5.29 -17.24 11.15
CA THR A 128 5.13 -17.85 12.48
C THR A 128 4.58 -16.78 13.41
N ILE A 129 3.32 -16.93 13.84
CA ILE A 129 2.68 -15.99 14.78
C ILE A 129 3.14 -16.32 16.20
N LEU A 130 3.58 -15.29 16.94
CA LEU A 130 4.08 -15.39 18.31
C LEU A 130 3.11 -14.72 19.29
N ASN A 131 3.28 -14.95 20.60
CA ASN A 131 2.36 -14.46 21.62
C ASN A 131 2.68 -13.04 22.10
N ASP A 132 3.79 -12.46 21.66
CA ASP A 132 4.17 -11.09 21.99
C ASP A 132 3.17 -10.10 21.40
N SER A 133 2.79 -9.12 22.23
CA SER A 133 1.83 -8.08 21.87
C SER A 133 2.39 -6.69 22.17
N LYS A 134 2.10 -5.72 21.31
CA LYS A 134 2.37 -4.31 21.56
C LYS A 134 1.29 -3.42 20.93
N GLU A 135 1.16 -2.20 21.43
CA GLU A 135 0.24 -1.23 20.88
C GLU A 135 0.92 -0.37 19.80
N ILE A 136 0.30 -0.22 18.63
CA ILE A 136 0.74 0.68 17.56
C ILE A 136 -0.46 1.51 17.12
N LEU A 137 -0.34 2.85 17.21
CA LEU A 137 -1.40 3.79 16.83
C LEU A 137 -2.76 3.51 17.51
N GLY A 138 -2.75 2.96 18.73
CA GLY A 138 -3.95 2.57 19.47
C GLY A 138 -4.51 1.19 19.15
N PHE A 139 -3.91 0.45 18.21
CA PHE A 139 -4.31 -0.93 17.87
C PHE A 139 -3.43 -1.95 18.58
N GLN A 140 -4.06 -3.00 19.11
CA GLN A 140 -3.32 -4.12 19.68
C GLN A 140 -2.74 -4.97 18.54
N CYS A 141 -1.42 -5.07 18.51
CA CYS A 141 -0.69 -5.80 17.48
C CYS A 141 -0.03 -7.04 18.07
N GLN A 142 -0.03 -8.12 17.29
CA GLN A 142 0.65 -9.37 17.58
C GLN A 142 1.91 -9.49 16.72
N LEU A 143 2.97 -10.08 17.28
CA LEU A 143 4.21 -10.35 16.56
C LEU A 143 4.06 -11.56 15.64
N ALA A 144 4.62 -11.46 14.44
CA ALA A 144 4.89 -12.60 13.57
C ALA A 144 6.32 -12.51 13.02
N THR A 145 6.95 -13.67 12.81
CA THR A 145 8.29 -13.76 12.23
C THR A 145 8.28 -14.60 10.97
N MET A 146 9.24 -14.36 10.08
CA MET A 146 9.48 -15.24 8.94
C MET A 146 10.95 -15.23 8.51
N ASP A 147 11.36 -16.33 7.88
CA ASP A 147 12.58 -16.41 7.09
C ASP A 147 12.22 -16.38 5.61
N PHE A 148 12.71 -15.38 4.89
CA PHE A 148 12.43 -15.23 3.46
C PHE A 148 13.67 -14.82 2.69
N ARG A 149 14.08 -15.67 1.73
CA ARG A 149 15.24 -15.46 0.85
C ARG A 149 16.53 -15.09 1.61
N GLY A 150 16.79 -15.78 2.71
CA GLY A 150 18.01 -15.60 3.51
C GLY A 150 17.97 -14.42 4.49
N ARG A 151 16.80 -13.79 4.69
CA ARG A 151 16.61 -12.72 5.68
C ARG A 151 15.51 -13.07 6.67
N GLN A 152 15.69 -12.62 7.90
CA GLN A 152 14.69 -12.75 8.96
C GLN A 152 13.92 -11.44 9.08
N TYR A 153 12.61 -11.55 9.25
CA TYR A 153 11.71 -10.43 9.39
C TYR A 153 10.86 -10.56 10.65
N GLU A 154 10.63 -9.42 11.29
CA GLU A 154 9.61 -9.24 12.33
C GLU A 154 8.51 -8.33 11.77
N ALA A 155 7.27 -8.77 11.86
CA ALA A 155 6.09 -7.99 11.50
C ALA A 155 5.14 -7.89 12.70
N TRP A 156 4.60 -6.70 12.93
CA TRP A 156 3.55 -6.46 13.90
C TRP A 156 2.24 -6.20 13.15
N PHE A 157 1.24 -7.04 13.40
CA PHE A 157 -0.04 -6.98 12.71
C PHE A 157 -1.21 -6.93 13.69
N THR A 158 -2.33 -6.33 13.27
CA THR A 158 -3.56 -6.27 14.06
C THR A 158 -4.73 -6.88 13.30
N THR A 159 -5.54 -7.69 14.00
CA THR A 159 -6.78 -8.29 13.47
C THR A 159 -7.96 -7.32 13.52
N GLU A 160 -7.80 -6.16 14.16
CA GLU A 160 -8.80 -5.08 14.24
C GLU A 160 -8.97 -4.34 12.92
N LEU A 161 -7.98 -4.46 12.03
CA LEU A 161 -7.97 -3.89 10.69
C LEU A 161 -7.99 -5.00 9.62
N PRO A 162 -8.47 -4.68 8.40
CA PRO A 162 -8.51 -5.63 7.29
C PRO A 162 -7.13 -6.21 6.97
N VAL A 163 -7.11 -7.39 6.34
CA VAL A 163 -5.86 -7.98 5.83
C VAL A 163 -5.18 -7.02 4.87
N GLY A 164 -3.87 -6.85 5.07
CA GLY A 164 -3.05 -6.01 4.20
C GLY A 164 -1.69 -5.73 4.80
N GLY A 165 -0.83 -5.10 4.01
CA GLY A 165 0.51 -4.77 4.47
C GLY A 165 1.30 -3.97 3.44
N PRO A 166 2.42 -3.37 3.88
CA PRO A 166 3.22 -2.51 3.04
C PRO A 166 3.93 -3.30 1.93
N TRP A 167 4.08 -2.65 0.77
CA TRP A 167 4.76 -3.22 -0.39
C TRP A 167 4.21 -4.59 -0.79
N LYS A 168 5.04 -5.63 -0.77
CA LYS A 168 4.66 -7.01 -1.14
C LYS A 168 4.25 -7.84 0.07
N TYR A 169 4.56 -7.39 1.29
CA TYR A 169 4.31 -8.16 2.51
C TYR A 169 2.81 -8.29 2.76
N ASP A 170 2.37 -9.53 2.97
CA ASP A 170 0.97 -9.91 3.15
C ASP A 170 0.89 -11.31 3.77
N GLY A 171 -0.31 -11.85 3.96
CA GLY A 171 -0.56 -13.24 4.39
C GLY A 171 -0.71 -13.43 5.90
N LEU A 172 -0.74 -12.36 6.68
CA LEU A 172 -1.15 -12.40 8.10
C LEU A 172 -2.66 -12.16 8.21
N PRO A 173 -3.32 -12.66 9.27
CA PRO A 173 -4.77 -12.53 9.45
C PRO A 173 -5.17 -11.12 9.94
N GLY A 174 -4.58 -10.07 9.36
CA GLY A 174 -4.80 -8.67 9.75
C GLY A 174 -3.86 -7.71 9.02
N MET A 175 -3.96 -6.42 9.35
CA MET A 175 -3.11 -5.38 8.75
C MET A 175 -1.73 -5.39 9.41
N ILE A 176 -0.67 -5.47 8.60
CA ILE A 176 0.72 -5.25 9.04
C ILE A 176 0.94 -3.76 9.24
N LEU A 177 1.14 -3.34 10.49
CA LEU A 177 1.41 -1.93 10.84
C LEU A 177 2.90 -1.61 10.92
N GLU A 178 3.73 -2.60 11.21
CA GLU A 178 5.18 -2.46 11.23
C GLU A 178 5.82 -3.72 10.66
N ILE A 179 6.88 -3.56 9.88
CA ILE A 179 7.74 -4.67 9.47
C ILE A 179 9.18 -4.19 9.39
N LYS A 180 10.10 -5.00 9.90
CA LYS A 180 11.55 -4.75 9.83
C LYS A 180 12.29 -6.05 9.53
N SER A 181 13.40 -5.91 8.84
CA SER A 181 14.42 -6.94 8.72
C SER A 181 15.31 -6.93 9.98
N LEU A 182 15.85 -8.08 10.36
CA LEU A 182 16.78 -8.20 11.50
C LEU A 182 18.26 -8.02 11.12
N ASP A 183 18.56 -7.96 9.82
CA ASP A 183 19.91 -7.82 9.29
C ASP A 183 20.35 -6.37 9.07
N ASN A 184 19.61 -5.38 9.61
CA ASN A 184 19.85 -3.94 9.47
C ASN A 184 19.82 -3.38 8.02
N PHE A 185 19.27 -4.13 7.06
CA PHE A 185 19.04 -3.66 5.67
C PHE A 185 17.61 -3.21 5.40
#